data_AF-A0A536Y8V8-F1
#
_entry.id   AF-A0A536Y8V8-F1
#
_cell.length_a   1.000
_cell.length_b   1.000
_cell.length_c   1.000
_cell.angle_alpha   90.00
_cell.angle_beta   90.00
_cell.angle_gamma   90.00
#
_symmetry.space_group_name_H-M   'P 1'
#
loop_
_entity.id
_entity.type
_entity.pdbx_description
1 polymer ?
#
loop_
_entity_poly.entity_id
_entity_poly.type
_entity_poly.pdbx_seq_one_letter_code
_entity_poly.pdbx_strand_id
1 'polypeptide(L)'
;MKPVQLANLNAELPALEDDLAARLDVIFERCPQLHGFTVQDSSALPEELRSLALEKELVVTDIGVYPFINAEQCEAIYNEIAVALLDFMFERPSATEVLRGRTFVRTLH
;
A
#
# COMPACT_ATOMS: atom_id res chain seq x y z
N MET A 1 -6.65 -0.23 29.01
CA MET A 1 -7.29 -1.09 27.98
C MET A 1 -7.44 -2.51 28.53
N LYS A 2 -8.51 -3.23 28.20
CA LYS A 2 -8.81 -4.56 28.78
C LYS A 2 -8.04 -5.68 28.05
N PRO A 3 -7.57 -6.73 28.76
CA PRO A 3 -6.72 -7.79 28.19
C PRO A 3 -7.37 -8.62 27.06
N VAL A 4 -8.71 -8.65 26.98
CA VAL A 4 -9.45 -9.35 25.91
C VAL A 4 -9.31 -8.65 24.55
N GLN A 5 -9.19 -7.31 24.53
CA GLN A 5 -9.03 -6.56 23.28
C GLN A 5 -7.65 -6.79 22.63
N LEU A 6 -6.62 -7.01 23.46
CA LEU A 6 -5.25 -7.31 23.01
C LEU A 6 -5.15 -8.72 22.39
N ALA A 7 -5.90 -9.69 22.93
CA ALA A 7 -5.92 -11.05 22.40
C ALA A 7 -6.60 -11.14 21.03
N ASN A 8 -7.67 -10.37 20.79
CA ASN A 8 -8.36 -10.34 19.50
C ASN A 8 -7.52 -9.64 18.42
N LEU A 9 -6.86 -8.52 18.75
CA LEU A 9 -5.94 -7.83 17.83
C LEU A 9 -4.82 -8.77 17.35
N ASN A 10 -4.23 -9.56 18.25
CA ASN A 10 -3.19 -10.53 17.91
C ASN A 10 -3.65 -11.69 17.01
N ALA A 11 -4.93 -12.05 17.04
CA ALA A 11 -5.47 -13.10 16.17
C ALA A 11 -5.88 -12.56 14.79
N GLU A 12 -6.27 -11.28 14.71
CA GLU A 12 -6.67 -10.61 13.47
C GLU A 12 -5.48 -10.11 12.65
N LEU A 13 -4.35 -9.80 13.29
CA LEU A 13 -3.12 -9.33 12.62
C LEU A 13 -2.56 -10.32 11.59
N PRO A 14 -2.39 -11.63 11.88
CA PRO A 14 -1.91 -12.60 10.90
C PRO A 14 -2.83 -12.73 9.69
N ALA A 15 -4.15 -12.79 9.92
CA ALA A 15 -5.14 -12.87 8.85
C ALA A 15 -5.18 -11.59 7.99
N LEU A 16 -4.86 -10.43 8.58
CA LEU A 16 -4.77 -9.16 7.86
C LEU A 16 -3.50 -9.07 7.01
N GLU A 17 -2.38 -9.60 7.50
CA GLU A 17 -1.12 -9.66 6.75
C GLU A 17 -1.19 -10.68 5.60
N ASP A 18 -1.84 -11.82 5.81
CA ASP A 18 -2.07 -12.83 4.76
C ASP A 18 -2.95 -12.26 3.63
N ASP A 19 -4.03 -11.56 3.98
CA ASP A 19 -4.90 -10.91 2.99
C ASP A 19 -4.17 -9.79 2.24
N LEU A 20 -3.34 -9.01 2.95
CA LEU A 20 -2.50 -7.99 2.33
C LEU A 20 -1.51 -8.62 1.35
N ALA A 21 -0.85 -9.72 1.74
CA ALA A 21 0.09 -10.44 0.87
C ALA A 21 -0.62 -10.93 -0.40
N ALA A 22 -1.78 -11.56 -0.27
CA ALA A 22 -2.59 -12.00 -1.42
C ALA A 22 -2.99 -10.83 -2.34
N ARG A 23 -3.33 -9.67 -1.76
CA ARG A 23 -3.66 -8.47 -2.54
C ARG A 23 -2.45 -7.92 -3.29
N LEU A 24 -1.28 -7.90 -2.65
CA LEU A 24 -0.02 -7.45 -3.27
C LEU A 24 0.41 -8.37 -4.40
N ASP A 25 0.27 -9.70 -4.24
CA ASP A 25 0.56 -10.67 -5.28
C ASP A 25 -0.26 -10.38 -6.55
N VAL A 26 -1.55 -10.09 -6.40
CA VAL A 26 -2.42 -9.71 -7.54
C VAL A 26 -1.94 -8.43 -8.23
N ILE A 27 -1.48 -7.42 -7.47
CA ILE A 27 -0.93 -6.17 -8.05
C ILE A 27 0.34 -6.48 -8.86
N PHE A 28 1.27 -7.24 -8.29
CA PHE A 28 2.55 -7.57 -8.96
C PHE A 28 2.36 -8.50 -10.17
N GLU A 29 1.35 -9.38 -10.15
CA GLU A 29 0.96 -10.20 -11.30
C GLU A 29 0.37 -9.35 -12.43
N ARG A 30 -0.50 -8.39 -12.10
CA ARG A 30 -1.14 -7.48 -13.07
C ARG A 30 -0.19 -6.43 -13.63
N CYS A 31 0.82 -6.04 -12.86
CA CYS A 31 1.81 -5.04 -13.23
C CYS A 31 3.23 -5.64 -13.26
N PRO A 32 3.61 -6.41 -14.30
CA PRO A 32 4.92 -7.05 -14.37
C PRO A 32 6.12 -6.08 -14.35
N GLN A 33 5.88 -4.82 -14.69
CA GLN A 33 6.88 -3.76 -14.69
C GLN A 33 7.08 -3.13 -13.30
N LEU A 34 6.17 -3.39 -12.35
CA LEU A 34 6.27 -2.89 -10.99
C LEU A 34 7.22 -3.78 -10.19
N HIS A 35 8.28 -3.18 -9.64
CA HIS A 35 9.26 -3.86 -8.79
C HIS A 35 9.07 -3.55 -7.31
N GLY A 36 8.43 -2.43 -6.99
CA GLY A 36 8.08 -2.09 -5.62
C GLY A 36 7.55 -0.68 -5.47
N PHE A 37 7.05 -0.39 -4.28
CA PHE A 37 6.57 0.93 -3.86
C PHE A 37 6.57 1.04 -2.33
N THR A 38 6.60 2.26 -1.82
CA THR A 38 6.52 2.54 -0.39
C THR A 38 5.22 3.25 -0.06
N VAL A 39 4.54 2.85 1.01
CA VAL A 39 3.38 3.55 1.54
C VAL A 39 3.82 4.33 2.78
N GLN A 40 3.70 5.65 2.73
CA GLN A 40 4.09 6.55 3.82
C GLN A 40 2.89 7.33 4.33
N ASP A 41 3.02 7.82 5.55
CA ASP A 41 2.06 8.78 6.08
C ASP A 41 2.23 10.13 5.37
N SER A 42 1.13 10.83 5.09
CA SER A 42 1.21 12.16 4.45
C SER A 42 2.01 13.16 5.29
N SER A 43 2.06 13.00 6.62
CA SER A 43 2.91 13.81 7.50
C SER A 43 4.41 13.67 7.25
N ALA A 44 4.85 12.54 6.66
CA ALA A 44 6.26 12.29 6.32
C ALA A 44 6.69 13.00 5.03
N LEU A 45 5.74 13.58 4.27
CA LEU A 45 6.05 14.27 3.03
C LEU A 45 6.59 15.69 3.26
N PRO A 46 7.43 16.19 2.33
CA PRO A 46 7.76 17.61 2.25
C PRO A 46 6.52 18.51 2.28
N GLU A 47 6.64 19.72 2.82
CA GLU A 47 5.51 20.64 3.02
C GLU A 47 4.78 20.97 1.71
N GLU A 48 5.52 21.04 0.60
CA GLU A 48 4.99 21.31 -0.72
C GLU A 48 4.07 20.18 -1.21
N LEU A 49 4.39 18.94 -0.86
CA LEU A 49 3.62 17.75 -1.23
C LEU A 49 2.50 17.45 -0.23
N ARG A 50 2.64 17.84 1.04
CA ARG A 50 1.58 17.72 2.06
C ARG A 50 0.32 18.48 1.67
N SER A 51 0.48 19.65 1.04
CA SER A 51 -0.65 20.47 0.59
C SER A 51 -1.42 19.84 -0.57
N LEU A 52 -0.78 18.93 -1.32
CA LEU A 52 -1.39 18.17 -2.42
C LEU A 52 -2.03 16.86 -1.94
N ALA A 53 -1.57 16.32 -0.82
CA ALA A 53 -2.17 15.17 -0.15
C ALA A 53 -3.49 15.58 0.55
N LEU A 54 -4.54 15.81 -0.25
CA LEU A 54 -5.90 16.12 0.19
C LEU A 54 -6.40 15.14 1.26
N GLU A 55 -6.41 15.53 2.54
CA GLU A 55 -7.03 14.79 3.67
C GLU A 55 -6.63 13.30 3.83
N LYS A 56 -5.72 12.78 3.01
CA LYS A 56 -5.39 11.36 2.96
C LYS A 56 -4.27 11.07 3.96
N GLU A 57 -4.49 10.09 4.81
CA GLU A 57 -3.50 9.66 5.80
C GLU A 57 -2.28 8.97 5.16
N LEU A 58 -2.47 8.33 4.00
CA LEU A 58 -1.42 7.54 3.34
C LEU A 58 -1.16 7.98 1.90
N VAL A 59 0.11 7.94 1.51
CA VAL A 59 0.60 8.28 0.18
C VAL A 59 1.56 7.20 -0.32
N VAL A 60 1.41 6.83 -1.60
CA VAL A 60 2.32 5.91 -2.28
C VAL A 60 3.48 6.70 -2.87
N THR A 61 4.70 6.23 -2.61
CA THR A 61 5.98 6.88 -2.92
C THR A 61 6.99 5.83 -3.40
N ASP A 62 8.17 6.27 -3.85
CA ASP A 62 9.29 5.40 -4.24
C ASP A 62 8.89 4.25 -5.19
N ILE A 63 8.04 4.54 -6.17
CA ILE A 63 7.50 3.53 -7.09
C ILE A 63 8.58 3.13 -8.10
N GLY A 64 9.04 1.90 -8.02
CA GLY A 64 10.01 1.31 -8.93
C GLY A 64 9.32 0.67 -10.14
N VAL A 65 9.34 1.35 -11.29
CA VAL A 65 8.80 0.82 -12.56
C VAL A 65 9.94 0.55 -13.54
N TYR A 66 10.06 -0.68 -14.01
CA TYR A 66 11.05 -1.07 -15.02
C TYR A 66 10.59 -2.30 -15.85
N PRO A 67 10.75 -2.28 -17.18
CA PRO A 67 11.24 -1.17 -18.00
C PRO A 67 10.22 -0.03 -18.08
N PHE A 68 10.70 1.21 -18.02
CA PHE A 68 9.83 2.38 -18.27
C PHE A 68 9.46 2.41 -19.76
N ILE A 69 8.16 2.26 -20.06
CA ILE A 69 7.66 2.30 -21.43
C ILE A 69 7.17 3.70 -21.80
N ASN A 70 6.18 4.22 -21.07
CA ASN A 70 5.66 5.57 -21.24
C ASN A 70 4.93 6.05 -19.97
N ALA A 71 4.57 7.35 -19.95
CA ALA A 71 3.89 7.97 -18.82
C ALA A 71 2.47 7.42 -18.58
N GLU A 72 1.72 7.12 -19.63
CA GLU A 72 0.35 6.58 -19.55
C GLU A 72 0.31 5.19 -18.87
N GLN A 73 1.27 4.32 -19.20
CA GLN A 73 1.41 3.02 -18.54
C GLN A 73 1.85 3.16 -17.08
N CYS A 74 2.71 4.12 -16.77
CA CYS A 74 3.07 4.39 -15.37
C CYS A 74 1.87 4.91 -14.58
N GLU A 75 1.05 5.78 -15.16
CA GLU A 75 -0.18 6.26 -14.55
C GLU A 75 -1.17 5.12 -14.32
N ALA A 76 -1.29 4.18 -15.27
CA ALA A 76 -2.11 2.98 -15.09
C ALA A 76 -1.61 2.12 -13.92
N ILE A 77 -0.29 1.95 -13.75
CA ILE A 77 0.31 1.25 -12.60
C ILE A 77 0.00 2.00 -11.29
N TYR A 78 0.13 3.32 -11.27
CA TYR A 78 -0.16 4.11 -10.07
C TYR A 78 -1.64 4.01 -9.67
N ASN A 79 -2.53 4.04 -10.66
CA ASN A 79 -3.95 3.88 -10.42
C ASN A 79 -4.30 2.46 -9.93
N GLU A 80 -3.69 1.42 -10.49
CA GLU A 80 -3.89 0.04 -10.02
C GLU A 80 -3.48 -0.12 -8.55
N ILE A 81 -2.30 0.41 -8.17
CA ILE A 81 -1.84 0.40 -6.77
C ILE A 81 -2.83 1.16 -5.89
N ALA A 82 -3.20 2.38 -6.29
CA ALA A 82 -4.10 3.23 -5.50
C ALA A 82 -5.47 2.57 -5.29
N VAL A 83 -6.09 2.04 -6.34
CA VAL A 83 -7.39 1.36 -6.27
C VAL A 83 -7.30 0.12 -5.39
N ALA A 84 -6.30 -0.73 -5.60
CA ALA A 84 -6.17 -1.97 -4.84
C ALA A 84 -5.99 -1.73 -3.33
N LEU A 85 -5.21 -0.71 -2.96
CA LEU A 85 -5.00 -0.31 -1.56
C LEU A 85 -6.22 0.38 -0.96
N LEU A 86 -6.92 1.24 -1.73
CA LEU A 86 -8.15 1.89 -1.28
C LEU A 86 -9.26 0.88 -1.02
N ASP A 87 -9.44 -0.09 -1.93
CA ASP A 87 -10.39 -1.19 -1.74
C ASP A 87 -10.07 -1.97 -0.47
N PHE A 88 -8.79 -2.29 -0.26
CA PHE A 88 -8.36 -3.03 0.93
C PHE A 88 -8.61 -2.26 2.24
N MET A 89 -8.34 -0.95 2.27
CA MET A 89 -8.65 -0.10 3.42
C MET A 89 -10.16 0.07 3.64
N PHE A 90 -10.95 0.07 2.57
CA PHE A 90 -12.40 0.13 2.66
C PHE A 90 -12.99 -1.17 3.24
N GLU A 91 -12.49 -2.32 2.80
CA GLU A 91 -12.89 -3.63 3.33
C GLU A 91 -12.42 -3.84 4.77
N ARG A 92 -11.21 -3.35 5.10
CA ARG A 92 -10.60 -3.49 6.42
C ARG A 92 -9.98 -2.17 6.89
N PRO A 93 -10.69 -1.36 7.70
CA PRO A 93 -10.18 -0.09 8.19
C PRO A 93 -8.87 -0.19 9.01
N SER A 94 -8.59 -1.35 9.61
CA SER A 94 -7.32 -1.64 10.31
C SER A 94 -6.12 -1.81 9.38
N ALA A 95 -6.34 -1.97 8.07
CA ALA A 95 -5.28 -2.09 7.06
C ALA A 95 -4.36 -0.87 7.04
N THR A 96 -4.86 0.32 7.39
CA THR A 96 -4.08 1.56 7.43
C THR A 96 -2.85 1.41 8.32
N GLU A 97 -2.97 0.74 9.48
CA GLU A 97 -1.85 0.53 10.40
C GLU A 97 -0.79 -0.43 9.84
N VAL A 98 -1.22 -1.41 9.04
CA VAL A 98 -0.32 -2.40 8.41
C VAL A 98 0.35 -1.81 7.17
N LEU A 99 -0.32 -0.93 6.44
CA LEU A 99 0.27 -0.29 5.26
C LEU A 99 1.25 0.83 5.63
N ARG A 100 0.96 1.58 6.71
CA ARG A 100 1.71 2.78 7.09
C ARG A 100 3.20 2.48 7.29
N GLY A 101 4.04 3.20 6.54
CA GLY A 101 5.49 3.15 6.67
C GLY A 101 6.13 1.87 6.14
N ARG A 102 5.42 1.05 5.35
CA ARG A 102 5.96 -0.18 4.77
C ARG A 102 6.36 0.01 3.31
N THR A 103 7.43 -0.68 2.93
CA THR A 103 7.86 -0.84 1.54
C THR A 103 7.52 -2.25 1.08
N PHE A 104 6.88 -2.34 -0.08
CA PHE A 104 6.51 -3.60 -0.72
C PHE A 104 7.36 -3.78 -1.98
N VAL A 105 8.01 -4.93 -2.08
CA VAL A 105 8.90 -5.26 -3.18
C VAL A 105 8.49 -6.59 -3.79
N ARG A 106 8.66 -6.69 -5.10
CA ARG A 106 8.38 -7.93 -5.82
C ARG A 106 9.43 -8.97 -5.47
N THR A 107 8.97 -10.16 -5.11
CA THR A 107 9.85 -11.33 -4.95
C THR A 107 10.28 -11.84 -6.33
N LEU A 108 11.59 -11.97 -6.54
CA LEU A 108 12.13 -12.70 -7.69
C LEU A 108 12.15 -14.19 -7.32
N HIS A 109 11.28 -14.97 -7.95
CA HIS A 109 11.23 -16.43 -7.82
C HIS A 109 12.19 -17.11 -8.79
#